data_AF-A0A0G1DAC6-F1
#
_entry.id   AF-A0A0G1DAC6-F1
#
_cell.length_a   1.000
_cell.length_b   1.000
_cell.length_c   1.000
_cell.angle_alpha   90.00
_cell.angle_beta   90.00
_cell.angle_gamma   90.00
#
_symmetry.space_group_name_H-M   'P 1'
#
loop_
_entity.id
_entity.type
_entity.pdbx_description
1 polymer ?
#
loop_
_entity_poly.entity_id
_entity_poly.type
_entity_poly.pdbx_seq_one_letter_code
_entity_poly.pdbx_strand_id
1 'polypeptide(L)'
;MTKTQIDKLLGLDFSNWEIELLQAMRKNIAVNITSVSKSGMSRKMKFYTVSKGKIVWCTFVMGKVLQMKLTERDEELTVNGCGMDMVFHILTNFNYRFSKILTGEQTKNYSQYWVDANSYTTL
;
A
#
# COMPACT_ATOMS: atom_id res chain seq x y z
N MET A 1 -8.52 -8.21 11.20
CA MET A 1 -9.17 -6.94 11.59
C MET A 1 -10.30 -7.24 12.54
N THR A 2 -10.68 -6.32 13.40
CA THR A 2 -11.90 -6.46 14.22
C THR A 2 -13.16 -6.21 13.38
N LYS A 3 -14.33 -6.64 13.86
CA LYS A 3 -15.62 -6.37 13.18
C LYS A 3 -15.82 -4.85 12.97
N THR A 4 -15.58 -4.05 14.01
CA THR A 4 -15.68 -2.58 13.94
C THR A 4 -14.76 -1.97 12.87
N GLN A 5 -13.55 -2.51 12.69
CA GLN A 5 -12.63 -2.07 11.63
C GLN A 5 -13.16 -2.41 10.23
N ILE A 6 -13.74 -3.59 10.07
CA ILE A 6 -14.36 -4.03 8.80
C ILE A 6 -15.55 -3.14 8.47
N ASP A 7 -16.47 -2.92 9.41
CA ASP A 7 -17.65 -2.07 9.22
C ASP A 7 -17.26 -0.65 8.81
N LYS A 8 -16.18 -0.10 9.41
CA LYS A 8 -15.64 1.21 9.04
C LYS A 8 -15.10 1.26 7.61
N LEU A 9 -14.44 0.20 7.15
CA LEU A 9 -13.94 0.11 5.78
C LEU A 9 -15.08 -0.04 4.77
N LEU A 10 -16.09 -0.85 5.09
CA LEU A 10 -17.31 -0.98 4.28
C LEU A 10 -18.01 0.38 4.13
N GLY A 11 -18.09 1.17 5.20
CA GLY A 11 -18.63 2.54 5.17
C GLY A 11 -17.77 3.56 4.41
N LEU A 12 -16.56 3.19 3.99
CA LEU A 12 -15.66 3.97 3.13
C LEU A 12 -15.56 3.36 1.72
N ASP A 13 -16.60 2.64 1.31
CA ASP A 13 -16.73 1.98 0.01
C ASP A 13 -15.65 0.94 -0.30
N PHE A 14 -14.96 0.38 0.69
CA PHE A 14 -14.14 -0.80 0.46
C PHE A 14 -15.03 -2.03 0.34
N SER A 15 -14.92 -2.73 -0.78
CA SER A 15 -15.53 -4.04 -0.99
C SER A 15 -14.88 -5.10 -0.08
N ASN A 16 -15.61 -6.20 0.15
CA ASN A 16 -15.08 -7.35 0.90
C ASN A 16 -13.77 -7.91 0.32
N TRP A 17 -13.63 -7.87 -1.02
CA TRP A 17 -12.41 -8.28 -1.69
C TRP A 17 -11.22 -7.36 -1.38
N GLU A 18 -11.42 -6.04 -1.41
CA GLU A 18 -10.37 -5.09 -1.04
C GLU A 18 -9.99 -5.24 0.43
N ILE A 19 -10.96 -5.53 1.31
CA ILE A 19 -10.71 -5.82 2.72
C ILE A 19 -9.91 -7.12 2.90
N GLU A 20 -10.20 -8.17 2.12
CA GLU A 20 -9.39 -9.39 2.08
C GLU A 20 -7.95 -9.09 1.67
N LEU A 21 -7.75 -8.27 0.63
CA LEU A 21 -6.43 -7.85 0.19
C LEU A 21 -5.70 -7.04 1.27
N LEU A 22 -6.37 -6.10 1.93
CA LEU A 22 -5.78 -5.37 3.05
C LEU A 22 -5.33 -6.32 4.15
N GLN A 23 -6.09 -7.36 4.46
CA GLN A 23 -5.67 -8.37 5.44
C GLN A 23 -4.47 -9.19 4.95
N ALA A 24 -4.48 -9.60 3.68
CA ALA A 24 -3.38 -10.36 3.07
C ALA A 24 -2.06 -9.56 3.03
N MET A 25 -2.15 -8.25 2.80
CA MET A 25 -0.99 -7.33 2.80
C MET A 25 -0.27 -7.27 4.15
N ARG A 26 -0.91 -7.70 5.24
CA ARG A 26 -0.33 -7.63 6.58
C ARG A 26 0.97 -8.44 6.63
N LYS A 27 2.09 -7.71 6.70
CA LYS A 27 3.47 -8.24 6.68
C LYS A 27 3.85 -9.03 5.42
N ASN A 28 3.09 -8.94 4.34
CA ASN A 28 3.37 -9.63 3.07
C ASN A 28 3.11 -8.68 1.90
N ILE A 29 4.13 -7.93 1.51
CA ILE A 29 4.07 -7.06 0.34
C ILE A 29 5.29 -7.24 -0.53
N ALA A 30 5.06 -7.29 -1.84
CA ALA A 30 6.07 -7.26 -2.86
C ALA A 30 5.86 -6.03 -3.75
N VAL A 31 6.96 -5.49 -4.26
CA VAL A 31 6.97 -4.32 -5.14
C VAL A 31 7.71 -4.66 -6.43
N ASN A 32 7.18 -4.18 -7.55
CA ASN A 32 7.88 -4.13 -8.82
C ASN A 32 8.05 -2.65 -9.19
N ILE A 33 9.30 -2.19 -9.34
CA ILE A 33 9.61 -0.85 -9.85
C ILE A 33 9.64 -0.94 -11.37
N THR A 34 8.55 -0.51 -12.00
CA THR A 34 8.33 -0.73 -13.45
C THR A 34 9.05 0.28 -14.33
N SER A 35 9.25 1.50 -13.83
CA SER A 35 10.05 2.51 -14.54
C SER A 35 10.62 3.54 -13.58
N VAL A 36 11.74 4.13 -13.99
CA VAL A 36 12.42 5.23 -13.30
C VAL A 36 12.59 6.38 -14.30
N SER A 37 12.28 7.61 -13.90
CA SER A 37 12.49 8.77 -14.77
C SER A 37 13.97 9.00 -15.04
N LYS A 38 14.29 9.67 -16.16
CA LYS A 38 15.70 9.98 -16.53
C LYS A 38 16.45 10.77 -15.44
N SER A 39 15.76 11.63 -14.71
CA SER A 39 16.33 12.40 -13.60
C SER A 39 16.50 11.57 -12.31
N GLY A 40 15.99 10.34 -12.28
CA GLY A 40 15.94 9.51 -11.08
C GLY A 40 14.95 10.01 -10.01
N MET A 41 14.20 11.09 -10.29
CA MET A 41 13.33 11.75 -9.30
C MET A 41 11.91 11.18 -9.23
N SER A 42 11.55 10.27 -10.12
CA SER A 42 10.24 9.64 -10.15
C SER A 42 10.37 8.15 -10.41
N ARG A 43 9.55 7.36 -9.75
CA ARG A 43 9.44 5.90 -9.96
C ARG A 43 7.98 5.54 -10.13
N LYS A 44 7.69 4.65 -11.07
CA LYS A 44 6.41 3.97 -11.16
C LYS A 44 6.53 2.60 -10.54
N MET A 45 5.51 2.21 -9.77
CA MET A 45 5.55 0.99 -8.97
C MET A 45 4.22 0.24 -9.04
N LYS A 46 4.32 -1.09 -9.03
CA LYS A 46 3.19 -2.00 -8.79
C LYS A 46 3.43 -2.77 -7.50
N PHE A 47 2.37 -2.95 -6.73
CA PHE A 47 2.36 -3.68 -5.47
C PHE A 47 1.57 -4.98 -5.60
N TYR A 48 2.07 -5.99 -4.92
CA TYR A 48 1.50 -7.32 -4.89
C TYR A 48 1.50 -7.84 -3.46
N THR A 49 0.57 -8.72 -3.17
CA THR A 49 0.51 -9.47 -1.91
C THR A 49 0.23 -10.94 -2.21
N VAL A 50 0.32 -11.80 -1.20
CA VAL A 50 -0.07 -13.20 -1.32
C VAL A 50 -1.41 -13.39 -0.63
N SER A 51 -2.45 -13.68 -1.42
CA SER A 51 -3.75 -14.09 -0.89
C SER A 51 -4.06 -15.51 -1.34
N LYS A 52 -4.47 -16.37 -0.40
CA LYS A 52 -4.85 -17.77 -0.66
C LYS A 52 -3.81 -18.53 -1.50
N GLY A 53 -2.53 -18.33 -1.20
CA GLY A 53 -1.40 -18.99 -1.87
C GLY A 53 -1.09 -18.47 -3.27
N LYS A 54 -1.70 -17.37 -3.72
CA LYS A 54 -1.47 -16.77 -5.03
C LYS A 54 -0.93 -15.35 -4.88
N ILE A 55 -0.02 -14.97 -5.77
CA ILE A 55 0.40 -13.57 -5.93
C ILE A 55 -0.77 -12.81 -6.55
N VAL A 56 -1.21 -11.76 -5.89
CA VAL A 56 -2.33 -10.92 -6.32
C VAL A 56 -1.88 -9.47 -6.35
N TRP A 57 -2.24 -8.77 -7.42
CA TRP A 57 -2.00 -7.35 -7.57
C TRP A 57 -2.88 -6.54 -6.60
N CYS A 58 -2.26 -5.68 -5.80
CA CYS A 58 -2.94 -4.87 -4.77
C CYS A 58 -2.68 -3.35 -4.92
N THR A 59 -2.10 -2.91 -6.04
CA THR A 59 -1.80 -1.48 -6.30
C THR A 59 -3.04 -0.59 -6.25
N PHE A 60 -4.20 -1.09 -6.69
CA PHE A 60 -5.48 -0.36 -6.56
C PHE A 60 -5.86 -0.07 -5.11
N VAL A 61 -5.76 -1.06 -4.23
CA VAL A 61 -6.04 -0.91 -2.80
C VAL A 61 -5.06 0.08 -2.16
N MET A 62 -3.78 -0.01 -2.52
CA MET A 62 -2.77 0.96 -2.11
C MET A 62 -3.15 2.39 -2.53
N GLY A 63 -3.50 2.59 -3.80
CA GLY A 63 -3.92 3.90 -4.33
C GLY A 63 -5.14 4.46 -3.61
N LYS A 64 -6.14 3.63 -3.32
CA LYS A 64 -7.35 4.03 -2.59
C LYS A 64 -7.04 4.50 -1.16
N VAL A 65 -6.24 3.74 -0.40
CA VAL A 65 -5.80 4.14 0.95
C VAL A 65 -4.96 5.41 0.92
N LEU A 66 -4.06 5.51 -0.06
CA LEU A 66 -3.16 6.66 -0.22
C LEU A 66 -3.86 7.90 -0.79
N GLN A 67 -5.09 7.75 -1.30
CA GLN A 67 -5.82 8.76 -2.09
C GLN A 67 -4.99 9.24 -3.29
N MET A 68 -4.33 8.30 -3.96
CA MET A 68 -3.50 8.52 -5.14
C MET A 68 -4.16 7.88 -6.36
N LYS A 69 -4.18 8.61 -7.47
CA LYS A 69 -4.60 8.06 -8.77
C LYS A 69 -3.51 7.16 -9.32
N LEU A 70 -3.93 6.05 -9.92
CA LEU A 70 -3.04 5.20 -10.69
C LEU A 70 -2.83 5.78 -12.09
N THR A 71 -1.75 5.38 -12.76
CA THR A 71 -1.56 5.67 -14.18
C THR A 71 -2.66 5.01 -15.01
N GLU A 72 -3.21 5.72 -16.00
CA GLU A 72 -4.35 5.24 -16.78
C GLU A 72 -4.04 3.98 -17.60
N ARG A 73 -2.80 3.88 -18.10
CA ARG A 73 -2.39 2.80 -19.01
C ARG A 73 -2.03 1.51 -18.27
N ASP A 74 -1.25 1.64 -17.21
CA ASP A 74 -0.54 0.52 -16.60
C ASP A 74 -0.96 0.28 -15.14
N GLU A 75 -1.85 1.12 -14.60
CA GLU A 75 -2.38 1.04 -13.24
C GLU A 75 -1.27 1.05 -12.16
N GLU A 76 -0.33 1.97 -12.31
CA GLU A 76 0.84 2.10 -11.45
C GLU A 76 0.72 3.28 -10.49
N LEU A 77 1.36 3.18 -9.33
CA LEU A 77 1.58 4.33 -8.47
C LEU A 77 2.83 5.08 -8.93
N THR A 78 2.69 6.38 -9.18
CA THR A 78 3.83 7.27 -9.43
C THR A 78 4.24 7.93 -8.12
N VAL A 79 5.48 7.69 -7.71
CA VAL A 79 6.09 8.29 -6.52
C VAL A 79 7.20 9.22 -6.98
N ASN A 80 7.24 10.43 -6.41
CA ASN A 80 8.26 11.43 -6.68
C ASN A 80 9.12 11.65 -5.43
N GLY A 81 10.41 11.88 -5.61
CA GLY A 81 11.34 12.16 -4.53
C GLY A 81 12.80 12.06 -4.97
N CYS A 82 13.70 12.61 -4.17
CA CYS A 82 15.15 12.50 -4.36
C CYS A 82 15.80 12.01 -3.07
N GLY A 83 16.85 11.19 -3.17
CA GLY A 83 17.70 10.80 -2.04
C GLY A 83 17.08 9.87 -0.99
N MET A 84 15.88 9.33 -1.23
CA MET A 84 15.19 8.43 -0.30
C MET A 84 14.81 7.09 -0.95
N ASP A 85 14.66 6.05 -0.13
CA ASP A 85 13.96 4.82 -0.53
C ASP A 85 12.46 5.13 -0.72
N MET A 86 12.05 5.23 -1.97
CA MET A 86 10.67 5.55 -2.33
C MET A 86 9.69 4.42 -2.01
N VAL A 87 10.15 3.16 -1.97
CA VAL A 87 9.29 2.04 -1.57
C VAL A 87 9.01 2.14 -0.07
N PHE A 88 10.06 2.33 0.73
CA PHE A 88 9.91 2.59 2.16
C PHE A 88 8.98 3.79 2.41
N HIS A 89 9.16 4.89 1.65
CA HIS A 89 8.33 6.08 1.77
C HIS A 89 6.85 5.81 1.54
N ILE A 90 6.50 5.12 0.45
CA ILE A 90 5.11 4.90 0.08
C ILE A 90 4.43 3.89 1.03
N LEU A 91 5.16 2.87 1.49
CA LEU A 91 4.68 1.93 2.51
C LEU A 91 4.49 2.62 3.86
N THR A 92 5.39 3.52 4.24
CA THR A 92 5.25 4.33 5.47
C THR A 92 4.03 5.23 5.42
N ASN A 93 3.83 5.96 4.31
CA ASN A 93 2.65 6.80 4.12
C ASN A 93 1.35 5.97 4.12
N PHE A 94 1.38 4.78 3.52
CA PHE A 94 0.26 3.84 3.57
C PHE A 94 -0.06 3.48 5.03
N ASN A 95 0.94 3.10 5.82
CA ASN A 95 0.76 2.75 7.22
C ASN A 95 0.16 3.90 8.06
N TYR A 96 0.64 5.13 7.86
CA TYR A 96 0.08 6.30 8.53
C TYR A 96 -1.37 6.55 8.18
N ARG A 97 -1.72 6.52 6.88
CA ARG A 97 -3.10 6.73 6.45
C ARG A 97 -4.01 5.59 6.87
N PHE A 98 -3.55 4.36 6.73
CA PHE A 98 -4.35 3.19 7.06
C PHE A 98 -4.60 3.09 8.57
N SER A 99 -3.60 3.38 9.41
CA SER A 99 -3.79 3.52 10.85
C SER A 99 -4.85 4.58 11.16
N LYS A 100 -4.75 5.77 10.56
CA LYS A 100 -5.73 6.84 10.77
C LYS A 100 -7.14 6.41 10.36
N ILE A 101 -7.28 5.67 9.26
CA ILE A 101 -8.55 5.08 8.83
C ILE A 101 -9.06 4.11 9.91
N LEU A 102 -8.24 3.18 10.39
CA LEU A 102 -8.69 2.15 11.33
C LEU A 102 -8.98 2.68 12.74
N THR A 103 -8.09 3.52 13.28
CA THR A 103 -8.10 3.90 14.71
C THR A 103 -8.49 5.36 14.95
N GLY A 104 -8.48 6.19 13.91
CA GLY A 104 -8.60 7.66 14.05
C GLY A 104 -7.27 8.36 14.31
N GLU A 105 -6.20 7.60 14.59
CA GLU A 105 -4.88 8.13 14.94
C GLU A 105 -3.79 7.66 13.96
N GLN A 106 -2.81 8.53 13.73
CA GLN A 106 -1.60 8.13 13.02
C GLN A 106 -0.70 7.33 13.95
N THR A 107 -0.33 6.11 13.55
CA THR A 107 0.69 5.36 14.27
C THR A 107 2.05 6.04 14.08
N LYS A 108 2.77 6.31 15.17
CA LYS A 108 4.17 6.77 15.15
C LYS A 108 5.16 5.64 15.44
N ASN A 109 4.65 4.44 15.73
CA ASN A 109 5.44 3.29 16.13
C ASN A 109 5.52 2.29 14.97
N TYR A 110 6.71 2.12 14.40
CA TYR A 110 6.97 1.20 13.28
C TYR A 110 6.55 -0.25 13.58
N SER A 111 6.60 -0.69 14.84
CA SER A 111 6.15 -2.05 15.23
C SER A 111 4.63 -2.25 15.10
N GLN A 112 3.87 -1.17 14.99
CA GLN A 112 2.41 -1.19 14.81
C GLN A 112 2.00 -1.02 13.34
N TYR A 113 2.96 -0.95 12.42
CA TYR A 113 2.66 -0.84 11.00
C TYR A 113 1.87 -2.07 10.53
N TRP A 114 0.86 -1.78 9.71
CA TRP A 114 0.04 -2.79 9.07
C TRP A 114 0.85 -3.61 8.06
N VAL A 115 1.64 -2.91 7.24
CA VAL A 115 2.57 -3.49 6.27
C VAL A 115 3.99 -3.24 6.76
N ASP A 116 4.85 -4.25 6.71
CA ASP A 116 6.25 -4.08 7.06
C ASP A 116 6.98 -3.27 5.99
N ALA A 117 7.31 -2.01 6.31
CA ALA A 117 8.03 -1.12 5.41
C ALA A 117 9.54 -1.44 5.37
N ASN A 118 10.08 -2.22 6.31
CA ASN A 118 11.50 -2.57 6.40
C ASN A 118 11.80 -3.94 5.74
N SER A 119 10.78 -4.76 5.48
CA SER A 119 10.93 -6.12 4.97
C SER A 119 9.95 -6.39 3.83
N TYR A 120 10.06 -5.60 2.76
CA TYR A 120 9.33 -5.82 1.51
C TYR A 120 10.18 -6.61 0.51
N THR A 121 9.53 -7.35 -0.38
CA THR A 121 10.22 -8.06 -1.47
C THR A 121 10.23 -7.21 -2.73
N THR A 122 11.39 -7.06 -3.38
CA THR A 122 11.48 -6.47 -4.72
C THR A 122 11.46 -7.59 -5.77
N LEU A 123 10.62 -7.44 -6.80
CA LEU A 123 10.46 -8.38 -7.92
C LEU A 123 11.33 -7.99 -9.12
#